data_AF-A0A2V0RIF3-F1
#
_entry.id   AF-A0A2V0RIF3-F1
#
_cell.length_a   1.000
_cell.length_b   1.000
_cell.length_c   1.000
_cell.angle_alpha   90.00
_cell.angle_beta   90.00
_cell.angle_gamma   90.00
#
_symmetry.space_group_name_H-M   'P 1'
#
loop_
_entity.id
_entity.type
_entity.pdbx_description
1 polymer ?
#
loop_
_entity_poly.entity_id
_entity_poly.type
_entity_poly.pdbx_seq_one_letter_code
_entity_poly.pdbx_strand_id
1 'polypeptide(L)'
;MAFYAKHKEDYVEKGGSDEIPTFFDPKDLAMGSYGVHIDKYLGRSPCDGPPGYVFQKVTYSAGAIADETNVAGVYKLCPDHMGYIYHGRSASFTVPASDVSTTQDRIAITKHGFLLNDVVTYTFDEGTTPISTTSGPLVNGQNYFVAGTVNTNNFQISETEGGTPLDIDGSGNDTQVFEFNNEVRINQDGADLSGNTDPTPSGISGEAKLVPGDMILGAILQLVDTRSSDNRTGFVTAGLVSNDSASPDSYGREIASDPSNFVLGSSISGGKSMAAMDLKACSVASPNLSIYKPVTVATASLDLAPAEIGAPINAINVSGISAGSSTQIRFQLHVYALVGARQKTVSHYTQPDPTFTMSCLTRQFTEHPVSMIH
;
A
#
# COMPACT_ATOMS: atom_id res chain seq x y z
N MET A 1 -27.79 40.98 -16.99
CA MET A 1 -28.27 40.96 -15.59
C MET A 1 -29.62 40.26 -15.59
N ALA A 2 -29.74 38.93 -15.53
CA ALA A 2 -28.95 37.95 -14.76
C ALA A 2 -29.02 38.21 -13.25
N PHE A 3 -29.88 37.45 -12.55
CA PHE A 3 -29.65 36.92 -11.20
C PHE A 3 -30.71 35.85 -10.85
N TYR A 4 -30.29 34.85 -10.06
CA TYR A 4 -31.10 33.78 -9.44
C TYR A 4 -31.86 32.78 -10.34
N ALA A 5 -31.10 31.83 -10.87
CA ALA A 5 -31.55 30.45 -11.06
C ALA A 5 -30.53 29.50 -10.37
N LYS A 6 -30.75 29.17 -9.09
CA LYS A 6 -30.09 28.07 -8.37
C LYS A 6 -30.93 27.69 -7.15
N HIS A 7 -30.80 26.44 -6.70
CA HIS A 7 -31.65 25.75 -5.71
C HIS A 7 -33.02 25.31 -6.23
N LYS A 8 -32.96 24.33 -7.13
CA LYS A 8 -33.95 23.27 -7.20
C LYS A 8 -33.17 21.96 -7.12
N GLU A 9 -33.19 21.32 -5.95
CA GLU A 9 -32.94 19.90 -5.66
C GLU A 9 -32.82 19.75 -4.15
N ASP A 10 -33.96 19.98 -3.49
CA ASP A 10 -34.17 19.52 -2.13
C ASP A 10 -34.34 18.00 -2.12
N TYR A 11 -33.91 17.37 -1.02
CA TYR A 11 -34.01 15.93 -0.80
C TYR A 11 -35.43 15.42 -1.02
N VAL A 12 -35.60 14.44 -1.91
CA VAL A 12 -36.88 13.74 -2.11
C VAL A 12 -37.16 12.83 -0.89
N GLU A 13 -38.37 12.95 -0.34
CA GLU A 13 -38.81 12.16 0.81
C GLU A 13 -38.97 10.66 0.47
N LYS A 14 -38.72 9.82 1.48
CA LYS A 14 -38.87 8.36 1.43
C LYS A 14 -40.31 7.93 1.13
N GLY A 15 -40.49 6.96 0.22
CA GLY A 15 -41.82 6.39 -0.04
C GLY A 15 -41.95 5.47 -1.26
N GLY A 16 -40.95 5.41 -2.15
CA GLY A 16 -40.84 4.37 -3.19
C GLY A 16 -40.05 3.15 -2.70
N SER A 17 -40.14 2.03 -3.41
CA SER A 17 -39.22 0.89 -3.21
C SER A 17 -37.77 1.39 -3.27
N ASP A 18 -36.95 1.09 -2.26
CA ASP A 18 -35.55 1.52 -2.17
C ASP A 18 -34.72 0.98 -3.36
N GLU A 19 -34.77 1.70 -4.48
CA GLU A 19 -33.99 1.42 -5.68
C GLU A 19 -32.53 1.71 -5.33
N ILE A 20 -31.74 0.65 -5.22
CA ILE A 20 -30.32 0.75 -4.86
C ILE A 20 -29.64 1.59 -5.96
N PRO A 21 -29.00 2.73 -5.62
CA PRO A 21 -28.42 3.62 -6.62
C PRO A 21 -27.41 2.89 -7.49
N THR A 22 -27.45 3.10 -8.81
CA THR A 22 -26.52 2.46 -9.77
C THR A 22 -25.04 2.76 -9.48
N PHE A 23 -24.76 3.85 -8.75
CA PHE A 23 -23.42 4.31 -8.42
C PHE A 23 -23.23 4.51 -6.91
N PHE A 24 -21.99 4.34 -6.45
CA PHE A 24 -21.60 4.68 -5.08
C PHE A 24 -21.56 6.20 -4.86
N ASP A 25 -21.92 6.68 -3.66
CA ASP A 25 -21.73 8.09 -3.31
C ASP A 25 -20.23 8.39 -3.18
N PRO A 26 -19.67 9.38 -3.91
CA PRO A 26 -18.28 9.82 -3.74
C PRO A 26 -17.91 10.16 -2.29
N LYS A 27 -18.87 10.56 -1.45
CA LYS A 27 -18.68 10.81 -0.02
C LYS A 27 -18.43 9.55 0.78
N ASP A 28 -19.20 8.50 0.54
CA ASP A 28 -18.99 7.21 1.20
C ASP A 28 -17.62 6.65 0.81
N LEU A 29 -17.27 6.71 -0.48
CA LEU A 29 -15.95 6.29 -0.97
C LEU A 29 -14.81 7.08 -0.32
N ALA A 30 -14.96 8.41 -0.18
CA ALA A 30 -13.96 9.27 0.46
C ALA A 30 -13.84 9.01 1.97
N MET A 31 -14.86 8.42 2.61
CA MET A 31 -14.83 7.91 3.98
C MET A 31 -14.40 6.43 4.05
N GLY A 32 -13.87 5.86 2.95
CA GLY A 32 -13.40 4.48 2.91
C GLY A 32 -14.51 3.43 2.90
N SER A 33 -15.73 3.78 2.45
CA SER A 33 -16.90 2.90 2.44
C SER A 33 -17.53 2.77 1.04
N TYR A 34 -18.10 1.61 0.72
CA TYR A 34 -19.01 1.44 -0.42
C TYR A 34 -20.46 1.85 -0.08
N GLY A 35 -20.67 2.51 1.06
CA GLY A 35 -21.91 3.14 1.47
C GLY A 35 -22.85 2.24 2.27
N VAL A 36 -23.87 2.86 2.87
CA VAL A 36 -24.79 2.21 3.83
C VAL A 36 -25.54 1.01 3.23
N HIS A 37 -25.74 0.99 1.91
CA HIS A 37 -26.39 -0.12 1.20
C HIS A 37 -25.55 -1.40 1.19
N ILE A 38 -24.22 -1.28 1.28
CA ILE A 38 -23.27 -2.39 1.41
C ILE A 38 -22.95 -2.65 2.89
N ASP A 39 -22.59 -1.59 3.64
CA ASP A 39 -22.11 -1.71 5.02
C ASP A 39 -23.16 -2.31 6.00
N LYS A 40 -24.46 -2.21 5.69
CA LYS A 40 -25.54 -2.85 6.48
C LYS A 40 -25.45 -4.38 6.56
N TYR A 41 -24.72 -5.02 5.64
CA TYR A 41 -24.52 -6.47 5.57
C TYR A 41 -23.26 -6.96 6.31
N LEU A 42 -22.44 -6.06 6.86
CA LEU A 42 -21.24 -6.43 7.61
C LEU A 42 -21.59 -7.30 8.82
N GLY A 43 -20.79 -8.35 9.05
CA GLY A 43 -21.01 -9.35 10.09
C GLY A 43 -22.11 -10.37 9.76
N ARG A 44 -22.64 -10.39 8.53
CA ARG A 44 -23.69 -11.34 8.09
C ARG A 44 -23.18 -12.33 7.06
N SER A 45 -23.79 -13.51 7.05
CA SER A 45 -23.50 -14.57 6.08
C SER A 45 -24.50 -14.48 4.92
N PRO A 46 -24.06 -14.41 3.65
CA PRO A 46 -24.96 -14.39 2.49
C PRO A 46 -25.68 -15.73 2.31
N CYS A 47 -26.96 -15.71 1.91
CA CYS A 47 -27.78 -16.92 1.79
C CYS A 47 -27.50 -17.77 0.53
N ASP A 48 -26.87 -17.17 -0.49
CA ASP A 48 -26.44 -17.76 -1.76
C ASP A 48 -24.90 -17.84 -1.88
N GLY A 49 -24.16 -17.45 -0.83
CA GLY A 49 -22.69 -17.55 -0.80
C GLY A 49 -22.17 -18.85 -0.16
N PRO A 50 -20.83 -19.01 -0.06
CA PRO A 50 -20.21 -20.19 0.50
C PRO A 50 -20.62 -20.43 1.97
N PRO A 51 -21.03 -21.66 2.36
CA PRO A 51 -21.44 -21.95 3.72
C PRO A 51 -20.37 -21.60 4.75
N GLY A 52 -20.78 -20.85 5.79
CA GLY A 52 -19.92 -20.49 6.90
C GLY A 52 -19.02 -19.26 6.68
N TYR A 53 -19.11 -18.60 5.53
CA TYR A 53 -18.43 -17.34 5.29
C TYR A 53 -19.27 -16.15 5.76
N VAL A 54 -18.60 -15.15 6.33
CA VAL A 54 -19.20 -13.90 6.82
C VAL A 54 -18.65 -12.72 6.02
N PHE A 55 -19.53 -11.82 5.57
CA PHE A 55 -19.10 -10.60 4.91
C PHE A 55 -18.52 -9.61 5.92
N GLN A 56 -17.28 -9.17 5.68
CA GLN A 56 -16.54 -8.29 6.57
C GLN A 56 -15.82 -7.17 5.79
N LYS A 57 -15.49 -6.12 6.53
CA LYS A 57 -14.65 -4.99 6.10
C LYS A 57 -13.42 -4.98 6.98
N VAL A 58 -12.30 -5.46 6.46
CA VAL A 58 -11.00 -5.39 7.14
C VAL A 58 -10.38 -4.02 6.82
N THR A 59 -9.79 -3.34 7.80
CA THR A 59 -9.19 -2.01 7.60
C THR A 59 -7.77 -1.99 8.11
N TYR A 60 -6.82 -2.06 7.18
CA TYR A 60 -5.40 -1.92 7.44
C TYR A 60 -4.99 -0.45 7.43
N SER A 61 -3.95 -0.06 8.17
CA SER A 61 -3.41 1.30 8.08
C SER A 61 -1.94 1.38 8.48
N ALA A 62 -1.14 1.95 7.58
CA ALA A 62 0.24 2.35 7.85
C ALA A 62 0.38 3.88 7.77
N GLY A 63 1.34 4.42 8.53
CA GLY A 63 1.76 5.82 8.48
C GLY A 63 3.04 5.96 7.65
N ALA A 64 3.35 7.17 7.20
CA ALA A 64 4.61 7.39 6.51
C ALA A 64 5.80 7.54 7.47
N ILE A 65 6.98 7.12 7.02
CA ILE A 65 8.25 7.36 7.71
C ILE A 65 8.52 8.88 7.84
N ALA A 66 9.22 9.27 8.89
CA ALA A 66 9.57 10.67 9.18
C ALA A 66 10.47 11.30 8.10
N ASP A 67 10.40 12.63 7.98
CA ASP A 67 11.23 13.47 7.09
C ASP A 67 11.12 13.21 5.57
N GLU A 68 10.10 12.48 5.15
CA GLU A 68 9.80 12.24 3.74
C GLU A 68 9.10 13.43 3.07
N THR A 69 9.51 13.76 1.84
CA THR A 69 8.99 14.92 1.08
C THR A 69 7.87 14.57 0.08
N ASN A 70 7.74 13.28 -0.22
CA ASN A 70 6.80 12.70 -1.15
C ASN A 70 6.47 11.29 -0.65
N VAL A 71 5.20 10.88 -0.67
CA VAL A 71 4.76 9.57 -0.16
C VAL A 71 3.61 9.05 -0.99
N ALA A 72 3.74 7.82 -1.50
CA ALA A 72 2.72 7.14 -2.29
C ALA A 72 2.22 5.86 -1.61
N GLY A 73 0.92 5.76 -1.35
CA GLY A 73 0.25 4.51 -1.00
C GLY A 73 -0.22 3.80 -2.26
N VAL A 74 -0.05 2.48 -2.30
CA VAL A 74 -0.56 1.61 -3.36
C VAL A 74 -1.27 0.38 -2.78
N TYR A 75 -2.17 -0.19 -3.57
CA TYR A 75 -2.75 -1.51 -3.32
C TYR A 75 -3.02 -2.25 -4.63
N LYS A 76 -2.57 -3.51 -4.70
CA LYS A 76 -2.78 -4.42 -5.82
C LYS A 76 -3.69 -5.57 -5.39
N LEU A 77 -4.83 -5.71 -6.07
CA LEU A 77 -5.75 -6.82 -5.84
C LEU A 77 -5.16 -8.12 -6.41
N CYS A 78 -4.52 -8.89 -5.54
CA CYS A 78 -3.87 -10.18 -5.83
C CYS A 78 -4.10 -11.16 -4.66
N PRO A 79 -3.85 -12.47 -4.82
CA PRO A 79 -4.00 -13.45 -3.75
C PRO A 79 -3.22 -13.14 -2.46
N ASP A 80 -2.05 -12.52 -2.58
CA ASP A 80 -1.24 -12.12 -1.40
C ASP A 80 -1.71 -10.79 -0.78
N HIS A 81 -2.77 -10.18 -1.33
CA HIS A 81 -3.43 -8.97 -0.83
C HIS A 81 -2.46 -7.80 -0.56
N MET A 82 -1.61 -7.47 -1.53
CA MET A 82 -0.47 -6.59 -1.29
C MET A 82 -0.82 -5.11 -1.32
N GLY A 83 -0.47 -4.39 -0.25
CA GLY A 83 -0.55 -2.93 -0.17
C GLY A 83 0.72 -2.38 0.45
N TYR A 84 1.23 -1.29 -0.11
CA TYR A 84 2.54 -0.73 0.23
C TYR A 84 2.48 0.79 0.32
N ILE A 85 3.29 1.39 1.19
CA ILE A 85 3.64 2.81 1.14
C ILE A 85 5.07 2.91 0.63
N TYR A 86 5.25 3.61 -0.48
CA TYR A 86 6.55 4.06 -0.96
C TYR A 86 6.83 5.46 -0.47
N HIS A 87 8.05 5.64 0.01
CA HIS A 87 8.60 6.94 0.37
C HIS A 87 9.43 7.49 -0.79
N GLY A 88 9.56 8.82 -0.88
CA GLY A 88 10.23 9.54 -1.98
C GLY A 88 11.76 9.33 -2.04
N ARG A 89 12.25 8.23 -1.49
CA ARG A 89 13.67 7.89 -1.35
C ARG A 89 14.00 6.42 -1.65
N SER A 90 13.36 5.83 -2.67
CA SER A 90 13.98 4.72 -3.40
C SER A 90 15.28 5.23 -4.02
N ALA A 91 16.41 4.79 -3.47
CA ALA A 91 17.72 5.32 -3.82
C ALA A 91 18.67 4.18 -4.18
N SER A 92 19.23 4.26 -5.39
CA SER A 92 20.19 3.31 -5.93
C SER A 92 21.55 4.00 -5.95
N PHE A 93 22.53 3.43 -5.25
CA PHE A 93 23.87 3.99 -5.13
C PHE A 93 24.90 3.00 -5.68
N THR A 94 25.48 3.33 -6.84
CA THR A 94 26.73 2.69 -7.28
C THR A 94 27.83 3.00 -6.27
N VAL A 95 28.57 1.97 -5.85
CA VAL A 95 29.64 2.07 -4.86
C VAL A 95 31.00 1.93 -5.56
N PRO A 96 31.77 3.02 -5.69
CA PRO A 96 33.17 2.95 -6.09
C PRO A 96 33.96 2.00 -5.18
N ALA A 97 34.90 1.26 -5.73
CA ALA A 97 35.79 0.40 -4.96
C ALA A 97 36.67 1.20 -3.98
N SER A 98 36.88 2.50 -4.23
CA SER A 98 37.53 3.42 -3.29
C SER A 98 36.71 3.71 -2.03
N ASP A 99 35.40 3.51 -2.11
CA ASP A 99 34.45 3.89 -1.05
C ASP A 99 34.12 2.69 -0.13
N VAL A 100 34.63 1.50 -0.47
CA VAL A 100 34.61 0.30 0.38
C VAL A 100 35.86 0.26 1.24
N SER A 101 35.70 0.34 2.57
CA SER A 101 36.82 0.36 3.52
C SER A 101 36.92 -0.95 4.29
N THR A 102 37.91 -1.77 3.94
CA THR A 102 38.24 -3.05 4.62
C THR A 102 38.95 -2.88 5.97
N THR A 103 39.21 -1.66 6.40
CA THR A 103 39.81 -1.34 7.72
C THR A 103 38.78 -0.84 8.72
N GLN A 104 37.59 -0.49 8.23
CA GLN A 104 36.54 0.19 8.99
C GLN A 104 35.15 -0.41 8.72
N ASP A 105 35.10 -1.53 8.00
CA ASP A 105 33.92 -2.34 7.70
C ASP A 105 32.73 -1.51 7.22
N ARG A 106 32.99 -0.57 6.32
CA ARG A 106 32.02 0.44 5.90
C ARG A 106 32.05 0.76 4.42
N ILE A 107 30.93 1.29 3.96
CA ILE A 107 30.69 1.81 2.63
C ILE A 107 30.45 3.32 2.74
N ALA A 108 31.18 4.12 1.95
CA ALA A 108 31.26 5.57 2.08
C ALA A 108 30.48 6.31 0.96
N ILE A 109 29.15 6.33 1.04
CA ILE A 109 28.30 7.05 0.07
C ILE A 109 27.82 8.38 0.64
N THR A 110 28.24 9.49 0.03
CA THR A 110 27.84 10.83 0.47
C THR A 110 26.31 11.02 0.34
N LYS A 111 25.65 11.38 1.45
CA LYS A 111 24.20 11.56 1.55
C LYS A 111 23.37 10.32 1.17
N HIS A 112 23.83 9.11 1.50
CA HIS A 112 23.00 7.89 1.34
C HIS A 112 21.66 7.99 2.08
N GLY A 113 21.64 8.69 3.22
CA GLY A 113 20.45 8.94 4.03
C GLY A 113 19.89 7.73 4.78
N PHE A 114 20.43 6.52 4.55
CA PHE A 114 20.07 5.31 5.29
C PHE A 114 20.07 5.51 6.81
N LEU A 115 19.14 4.83 7.46
CA LEU A 115 18.98 4.70 8.90
C LEU A 115 19.43 3.30 9.34
N LEU A 116 19.48 3.08 10.66
CA LEU A 116 19.83 1.78 11.22
C LEU A 116 18.69 0.77 11.01
N ASN A 117 19.04 -0.43 10.55
CA ASN A 117 18.19 -1.54 10.13
C ASN A 117 17.49 -1.39 8.76
N ASP A 118 17.75 -0.32 8.00
CA ASP A 118 17.26 -0.17 6.62
C ASP A 118 17.65 -1.38 5.75
N VAL A 119 16.69 -1.97 5.03
CA VAL A 119 16.94 -3.11 4.12
C VAL A 119 17.46 -2.59 2.78
N VAL A 120 18.66 -3.03 2.40
CA VAL A 120 19.30 -2.73 1.11
C VAL A 120 19.54 -3.99 0.30
N THR A 121 19.15 -3.98 -0.97
CA THR A 121 19.46 -5.05 -1.93
C THR A 121 20.82 -4.75 -2.56
N TYR A 122 21.76 -5.68 -2.47
CA TYR A 122 23.06 -5.58 -3.11
C TYR A 122 23.04 -6.21 -4.50
N THR A 123 23.52 -5.50 -5.52
CA THR A 123 23.67 -6.04 -6.87
C THR A 123 25.04 -5.69 -7.48
N PHE A 124 25.47 -6.46 -8.48
CA PHE A 124 26.69 -6.20 -9.25
C PHE A 124 26.63 -6.85 -10.64
N ASP A 125 27.47 -6.38 -11.57
CA ASP A 125 27.54 -6.93 -12.93
C ASP A 125 28.10 -8.36 -12.95
N GLU A 126 27.45 -9.26 -13.70
CA GLU A 126 27.95 -10.63 -13.86
C GLU A 126 29.39 -10.65 -14.43
N GLY A 127 30.25 -11.44 -13.79
CA GLY A 127 31.67 -11.55 -14.16
C GLY A 127 32.60 -10.53 -13.49
N THR A 128 32.09 -9.62 -12.65
CA THR A 128 32.90 -8.76 -11.78
C THR A 128 33.09 -9.36 -10.38
N THR A 129 34.09 -8.90 -9.64
CA THR A 129 34.39 -9.40 -8.27
C THR A 129 33.54 -8.65 -7.25
N PRO A 130 32.58 -9.26 -6.54
CA PRO A 130 31.79 -8.55 -5.54
C PRO A 130 32.63 -8.09 -4.34
N ILE A 131 32.06 -7.22 -3.51
CA ILE A 131 32.56 -6.98 -2.15
C ILE A 131 32.64 -8.33 -1.43
N SER A 132 33.78 -8.59 -0.77
CA SER A 132 34.01 -9.79 0.00
C SER A 132 33.96 -9.51 1.49
N THR A 133 33.54 -10.52 2.26
CA THR A 133 33.54 -10.53 3.71
C THR A 133 34.18 -11.81 4.22
N THR A 134 34.57 -11.85 5.48
CA THR A 134 35.14 -13.06 6.11
C THR A 134 34.21 -14.28 6.06
N SER A 135 32.89 -14.08 5.93
CA SER A 135 31.90 -15.16 5.74
C SER A 135 31.74 -15.61 4.28
N GLY A 136 32.24 -14.83 3.32
CA GLY A 136 32.09 -15.05 1.88
C GLY A 136 31.81 -13.76 1.10
N PRO A 137 31.77 -13.83 -0.25
CA PRO A 137 31.37 -12.71 -1.09
C PRO A 137 29.89 -12.33 -0.88
N LEU A 138 29.58 -11.04 -0.99
CA LEU A 138 28.18 -10.58 -1.05
C LEU A 138 27.50 -11.15 -2.31
N VAL A 139 26.24 -11.55 -2.16
CA VAL A 139 25.48 -12.30 -3.17
C VAL A 139 24.63 -11.37 -4.03
N ASN A 140 24.62 -11.57 -5.34
CA ASN A 140 23.88 -10.71 -6.27
C ASN A 140 22.37 -10.84 -6.03
N GLY A 141 21.67 -9.72 -5.85
CA GLY A 141 20.23 -9.68 -5.54
C GLY A 141 19.88 -10.04 -4.10
N GLN A 142 20.85 -10.24 -3.21
CA GLN A 142 20.61 -10.54 -1.80
C GLN A 142 20.31 -9.28 -1.01
N ASN A 143 19.37 -9.39 -0.07
CA ASN A 143 19.06 -8.33 0.90
C ASN A 143 20.02 -8.39 2.09
N TYR A 144 20.47 -7.20 2.50
CA TYR A 144 21.28 -6.93 3.68
C TYR A 144 20.63 -5.82 4.50
N PHE A 145 21.01 -5.68 5.77
CA PHE A 145 20.46 -4.68 6.68
C PHE A 145 21.55 -3.66 7.03
N VAL A 146 21.22 -2.37 7.01
CA VAL A 146 22.15 -1.31 7.41
C VAL A 146 22.41 -1.39 8.92
N ALA A 147 23.67 -1.48 9.33
CA ALA A 147 24.07 -1.86 10.68
C ALA A 147 25.15 -0.95 11.27
N GLY A 148 25.40 -1.10 12.57
CA GLY A 148 26.53 -0.50 13.28
C GLY A 148 26.60 1.03 13.17
N THR A 149 27.69 1.54 12.60
CA THR A 149 27.94 2.97 12.44
C THR A 149 27.24 3.50 11.18
N VAL A 150 26.15 4.24 11.38
CA VAL A 150 25.43 4.94 10.32
C VAL A 150 25.53 6.45 10.55
N ASN A 151 25.97 7.21 9.54
CA ASN A 151 25.97 8.67 9.54
C ASN A 151 25.52 9.21 8.18
N THR A 152 25.67 10.50 7.89
CA THR A 152 25.20 11.08 6.61
C THR A 152 25.93 10.54 5.39
N ASN A 153 27.18 10.06 5.54
CA ASN A 153 28.08 9.72 4.43
C ASN A 153 28.67 8.32 4.49
N ASN A 154 28.37 7.53 5.53
CA ASN A 154 28.90 6.18 5.68
C ASN A 154 27.92 5.30 6.45
N PHE A 155 27.84 4.04 6.03
CA PHE A 155 27.07 2.99 6.68
C PHE A 155 27.86 1.67 6.68
N GLN A 156 27.44 0.73 7.53
CA GLN A 156 27.88 -0.66 7.52
C GLN A 156 26.68 -1.56 7.20
N ILE A 157 26.90 -2.84 6.91
CA ILE A 157 25.83 -3.79 6.58
C ILE A 157 25.94 -5.08 7.40
N SER A 158 24.83 -5.78 7.59
CA SER A 158 24.71 -7.10 8.22
C SER A 158 23.83 -8.05 7.39
N GLU A 159 24.04 -9.36 7.53
CA GLU A 159 23.16 -10.39 6.94
C GLU A 159 21.79 -10.49 7.62
N THR A 160 21.67 -9.96 8.84
CA THR A 160 20.45 -10.07 9.66
C THR A 160 20.12 -8.73 10.33
N GLU A 161 18.81 -8.50 10.44
CA GLU A 161 18.15 -7.44 11.23
C GLU A 161 18.81 -7.25 12.60
N GLY A 162 19.25 -6.02 12.93
CA GLY A 162 19.90 -5.72 14.22
C GLY A 162 21.20 -6.50 14.49
N GLY A 163 21.74 -7.19 13.48
CA GLY A 163 22.92 -8.05 13.58
C GLY A 163 24.23 -7.27 13.73
N THR A 164 25.32 -8.00 13.95
CA THR A 164 26.67 -7.44 13.90
C THR A 164 27.01 -7.04 12.46
N PRO A 165 27.67 -5.88 12.23
CA PRO A 165 28.23 -5.54 10.93
C PRO A 165 29.14 -6.65 10.38
N LEU A 166 29.13 -6.84 9.07
CA LEU A 166 30.02 -7.75 8.35
C LEU A 166 31.45 -7.19 8.34
N ASP A 167 32.42 -8.07 8.61
CA ASP A 167 33.86 -7.84 8.44
C ASP A 167 34.18 -7.84 6.94
N ILE A 168 34.55 -6.69 6.37
CA ILE A 168 34.70 -6.51 4.92
C ILE A 168 36.17 -6.71 4.55
N ASP A 169 36.50 -7.78 3.82
CA ASP A 169 37.88 -8.10 3.44
C ASP A 169 38.23 -7.79 1.98
N GLY A 170 37.25 -7.42 1.14
CA GLY A 170 37.43 -7.06 -0.27
C GLY A 170 36.87 -5.68 -0.65
N SER A 171 37.55 -4.97 -1.55
CA SER A 171 37.19 -3.60 -1.99
C SER A 171 36.05 -3.52 -3.03
N GLY A 172 35.61 -4.63 -3.60
CA GLY A 172 34.61 -4.60 -4.67
C GLY A 172 35.15 -4.10 -6.04
N ASN A 173 34.27 -3.58 -6.90
CA ASN A 173 34.51 -3.51 -8.37
C ASN A 173 34.06 -2.25 -9.14
N ASP A 174 33.74 -1.13 -8.48
CA ASP A 174 33.21 0.11 -9.09
C ASP A 174 31.82 0.03 -9.77
N THR A 175 31.26 -1.15 -10.03
CA THR A 175 29.92 -1.30 -10.66
C THR A 175 28.85 -1.91 -9.76
N GLN A 176 29.23 -2.36 -8.56
CA GLN A 176 28.31 -2.79 -7.51
C GLN A 176 27.37 -1.67 -7.04
N VAL A 177 26.17 -2.03 -6.63
CA VAL A 177 25.08 -1.12 -6.27
C VAL A 177 24.42 -1.59 -4.97
N PHE A 178 24.07 -0.64 -4.11
CA PHE A 178 23.05 -0.85 -3.08
C PHE A 178 21.77 -0.11 -3.47
N GLU A 179 20.70 -0.86 -3.66
CA GLU A 179 19.35 -0.32 -3.86
C GLU A 179 18.60 -0.35 -2.53
N PHE A 180 18.05 0.79 -2.12
CA PHE A 180 17.23 0.92 -0.92
C PHE A 180 15.75 1.02 -1.28
N ASN A 181 14.97 0.08 -0.77
CA ASN A 181 13.52 0.06 -0.93
C ASN A 181 12.89 0.61 0.35
N ASN A 182 12.60 1.92 0.31
CA ASN A 182 11.96 2.66 1.39
C ASN A 182 10.43 2.38 1.37
N GLU A 183 10.07 1.12 1.63
CA GLU A 183 8.74 0.52 1.49
C GLU A 183 8.18 0.06 2.85
N VAL A 184 6.95 0.48 3.18
CA VAL A 184 6.22 0.01 4.36
C VAL A 184 5.00 -0.79 3.92
N ARG A 185 4.87 -2.04 4.38
CA ARG A 185 3.72 -2.90 4.07
C ARG A 185 2.46 -2.44 4.82
N ILE A 186 1.42 -2.07 4.07
CA ILE A 186 0.11 -1.68 4.63
C ILE A 186 -0.64 -2.91 5.17
N ASN A 187 -0.57 -4.03 4.43
CA ASN A 187 -1.38 -5.24 4.65
C ASN A 187 -0.78 -6.26 5.63
N GLN A 188 0.45 -6.04 6.11
CA GLN A 188 1.01 -6.91 7.14
C GLN A 188 0.35 -6.62 8.49
N ASP A 189 0.16 -7.68 9.28
CA ASP A 189 -0.09 -7.50 10.71
C ASP A 189 1.12 -6.77 11.28
N GLY A 190 0.90 -5.88 12.25
CA GLY A 190 1.97 -5.20 13.01
C GLY A 190 2.72 -6.14 13.96
N ALA A 191 3.08 -7.32 13.47
CA ALA A 191 3.98 -8.30 14.05
C ALA A 191 5.21 -8.41 13.14
N ASP A 192 6.10 -7.43 13.33
CA ASP A 192 7.54 -7.51 13.07
C ASP A 192 8.02 -7.51 11.61
N LEU A 193 7.97 -6.31 11.01
CA LEU A 193 9.03 -5.73 10.17
C LEU A 193 9.00 -4.19 10.33
N SER A 194 9.92 -3.52 11.03
CA SER A 194 10.89 -3.99 12.04
C SER A 194 11.27 -2.82 12.98
N GLY A 195 12.00 -3.09 14.07
CA GLY A 195 12.65 -2.04 14.88
C GLY A 195 11.73 -1.23 15.82
N ASN A 196 12.30 -0.76 16.93
CA ASN A 196 11.56 -0.23 18.08
C ASN A 196 11.07 1.24 17.92
N THR A 197 10.83 1.67 16.67
CA THR A 197 10.57 3.08 16.29
C THR A 197 9.49 3.26 15.21
N ASP A 198 8.81 2.20 14.78
CA ASP A 198 7.72 2.31 13.79
C ASP A 198 6.53 3.13 14.34
N PRO A 199 6.06 4.19 13.65
CA PRO A 199 4.87 4.95 14.01
C PRO A 199 3.53 4.25 13.66
N THR A 200 3.51 2.94 13.40
CA THR A 200 2.27 2.18 13.22
C THR A 200 1.40 2.14 14.50
N PRO A 201 0.06 2.15 14.37
CA PRO A 201 -0.82 1.73 15.46
C PRO A 201 -0.68 0.23 15.65
N SER A 202 -1.04 -0.28 16.83
CA SER A 202 -1.15 -1.72 17.08
C SER A 202 -1.86 -2.43 15.91
N GLY A 203 -1.13 -3.30 15.21
CA GLY A 203 -1.63 -3.96 14.02
C GLY A 203 -2.92 -4.76 14.29
N ILE A 204 -3.71 -4.98 13.24
CA ILE A 204 -4.84 -5.89 13.31
C ILE A 204 -4.30 -7.26 13.76
N SER A 205 -4.77 -7.74 14.91
CA SER A 205 -4.35 -9.01 15.47
C SER A 205 -5.53 -9.96 15.59
N GLY A 206 -5.29 -11.24 15.34
CA GLY A 206 -6.30 -12.29 15.46
C GLY A 206 -7.33 -12.31 14.32
N GLU A 207 -8.58 -12.59 14.67
CA GLU A 207 -9.62 -13.01 13.70
C GLU A 207 -10.02 -11.94 12.66
N ALA A 208 -9.67 -10.68 12.87
CA ALA A 208 -9.98 -9.55 11.99
C ALA A 208 -9.02 -9.39 10.79
N LYS A 209 -7.94 -10.16 10.70
CA LYS A 209 -7.09 -10.23 9.49
C LYS A 209 -7.74 -11.11 8.42
N LEU A 210 -7.45 -10.85 7.14
CA LEU A 210 -7.56 -11.84 6.06
C LEU A 210 -6.46 -12.91 6.16
N VAL A 211 -6.82 -14.18 5.97
CA VAL A 211 -5.90 -15.33 5.90
C VAL A 211 -6.20 -16.16 4.65
N PRO A 212 -5.35 -17.14 4.30
CA PRO A 212 -5.57 -17.97 3.12
C PRO A 212 -6.92 -18.68 3.13
N GLY A 213 -7.61 -18.63 1.98
CA GLY A 213 -8.99 -19.10 1.83
C GLY A 213 -10.08 -18.02 1.97
N ASP A 214 -9.77 -16.83 2.53
CA ASP A 214 -10.70 -15.70 2.50
C ASP A 214 -10.85 -15.16 1.07
N MET A 215 -12.02 -14.62 0.73
CA MET A 215 -12.35 -14.18 -0.63
C MET A 215 -12.53 -12.66 -0.70
N ILE A 216 -11.59 -11.97 -1.33
CA ILE A 216 -11.62 -10.52 -1.53
C ILE A 216 -12.59 -10.18 -2.65
N LEU A 217 -13.54 -9.30 -2.36
CA LEU A 217 -14.54 -8.81 -3.31
C LEU A 217 -14.13 -7.47 -3.92
N GLY A 218 -13.50 -6.58 -3.15
CA GLY A 218 -12.97 -5.30 -3.61
C GLY A 218 -12.35 -4.49 -2.48
N ALA A 219 -11.64 -3.40 -2.82
CA ALA A 219 -10.91 -2.61 -1.85
C ALA A 219 -10.97 -1.10 -2.13
N ILE A 220 -10.81 -0.31 -1.08
CA ILE A 220 -10.68 1.15 -1.11
C ILE A 220 -9.38 1.53 -0.41
N LEU A 221 -8.47 2.14 -1.16
CA LEU A 221 -7.30 2.83 -0.61
C LEU A 221 -7.72 4.27 -0.29
N GLN A 222 -7.52 4.74 0.93
CA GLN A 222 -7.88 6.07 1.40
C GLN A 222 -6.63 6.80 1.92
N LEU A 223 -6.51 8.08 1.59
CA LEU A 223 -5.55 9.00 2.20
C LEU A 223 -6.17 9.65 3.44
N VAL A 224 -5.47 9.56 4.56
CA VAL A 224 -5.73 10.30 5.79
C VAL A 224 -4.55 11.24 6.02
N ASP A 225 -4.73 12.50 5.59
CA ASP A 225 -3.80 13.60 5.86
C ASP A 225 -4.28 14.36 7.10
N THR A 226 -3.47 14.37 8.17
CA THR A 226 -3.74 15.09 9.43
C THR A 226 -2.87 16.33 9.62
N ARG A 227 -2.10 16.74 8.60
CA ARG A 227 -1.39 18.04 8.60
C ARG A 227 -2.41 19.17 8.71
N SER A 228 -2.03 20.29 9.33
CA SER A 228 -2.79 21.54 9.25
C SER A 228 -2.87 22.02 7.79
N SER A 229 -3.89 22.80 7.44
CA SER A 229 -4.04 23.43 6.11
C SER A 229 -2.74 24.09 5.63
N ASP A 230 -2.09 24.80 6.55
CA ASP A 230 -0.90 25.61 6.29
C ASP A 230 0.34 24.75 6.00
N ASN A 231 0.32 23.48 6.42
CA ASN A 231 1.37 22.49 6.18
C ASN A 231 1.04 21.54 5.00
N ARG A 232 -0.16 21.63 4.42
CA ARG A 232 -0.56 20.86 3.23
C ARG A 232 -0.13 21.56 1.94
N THR A 233 1.17 21.66 1.73
CA THR A 233 1.70 22.15 0.44
C THR A 233 1.73 21.04 -0.61
N GLY A 234 1.95 21.39 -1.88
CA GLY A 234 2.02 20.43 -2.99
C GLY A 234 0.67 19.88 -3.46
N PHE A 235 0.71 18.70 -4.06
CA PHE A 235 -0.42 18.06 -4.72
C PHE A 235 -0.65 16.65 -4.21
N VAL A 236 -1.92 16.24 -4.17
CA VAL A 236 -2.33 14.85 -4.07
C VAL A 236 -2.74 14.38 -5.46
N THR A 237 -2.10 13.33 -5.97
CA THR A 237 -2.51 12.63 -7.19
C THR A 237 -3.08 11.26 -6.84
N ALA A 238 -4.10 10.82 -7.56
CA ALA A 238 -4.71 9.52 -7.31
C ALA A 238 -5.30 8.92 -8.61
N GLY A 239 -5.24 7.60 -8.73
CA GLY A 239 -5.63 6.89 -9.96
C GLY A 239 -5.75 5.38 -9.76
N LEU A 240 -6.56 4.75 -10.61
CA LEU A 240 -6.53 3.30 -10.80
C LEU A 240 -5.56 3.03 -11.96
N VAL A 241 -4.39 2.52 -11.65
CA VAL A 241 -3.26 2.42 -12.57
C VAL A 241 -3.19 1.04 -13.22
N SER A 242 -2.88 0.98 -14.52
CA SER A 242 -2.59 -0.28 -15.20
C SER A 242 -1.35 -0.94 -14.61
N ASN A 243 -1.37 -2.27 -14.55
CA ASN A 243 -0.24 -3.09 -14.16
C ASN A 243 0.05 -4.07 -15.31
N ASP A 244 1.15 -3.87 -16.03
CA ASP A 244 1.64 -4.73 -17.11
C ASP A 244 2.69 -5.76 -16.67
N SER A 245 3.12 -5.71 -15.40
CA SER A 245 4.25 -6.49 -14.91
C SER A 245 3.83 -7.85 -14.37
N ALA A 246 4.51 -8.87 -14.89
CA ALA A 246 4.46 -10.23 -14.39
C ALA A 246 5.00 -10.39 -12.96
N SER A 247 5.78 -9.42 -12.46
CA SER A 247 6.24 -9.43 -11.08
C SER A 247 5.21 -8.74 -10.16
N PRO A 248 4.96 -9.28 -8.96
CA PRO A 248 4.03 -8.66 -8.01
C PRO A 248 4.38 -7.20 -7.66
N ASP A 249 5.68 -6.88 -7.56
CA ASP A 249 6.20 -5.67 -6.91
C ASP A 249 6.82 -4.61 -7.84
N SER A 250 6.92 -4.86 -9.16
CA SER A 250 7.67 -3.96 -10.08
C SER A 250 7.30 -2.49 -9.94
N TYR A 251 5.99 -2.19 -9.89
CA TYR A 251 5.47 -0.81 -9.97
C TYR A 251 5.76 0.09 -8.79
N GLY A 252 6.28 -0.45 -7.69
CA GLY A 252 6.66 0.36 -6.54
C GLY A 252 7.73 1.40 -6.86
N ARG A 253 8.68 1.04 -7.74
CA ARG A 253 9.85 1.84 -8.09
C ARG A 253 9.50 3.04 -8.97
N GLU A 254 8.64 2.87 -9.97
CA GLU A 254 8.15 3.96 -10.82
C GLU A 254 7.24 4.91 -10.03
N ILE A 255 6.41 4.36 -9.13
CA ILE A 255 5.58 5.14 -8.21
C ILE A 255 6.44 5.89 -7.17
N ALA A 256 7.55 5.33 -6.68
CA ALA A 256 8.40 6.04 -5.72
C ALA A 256 9.16 7.23 -6.35
N SER A 257 9.53 7.11 -7.62
CA SER A 257 10.46 8.04 -8.30
C SER A 257 9.80 9.20 -9.06
N ASP A 258 8.68 8.96 -9.74
CA ASP A 258 7.84 10.03 -10.32
C ASP A 258 6.34 9.71 -10.18
N PRO A 259 5.82 9.64 -8.93
CA PRO A 259 4.46 9.20 -8.68
C PRO A 259 3.41 10.10 -9.34
N SER A 260 3.65 11.41 -9.38
CA SER A 260 2.66 12.37 -9.85
C SER A 260 2.42 12.22 -11.35
N ASN A 261 3.49 12.12 -12.16
CA ASN A 261 3.33 11.90 -13.59
C ASN A 261 2.92 10.45 -13.89
N PHE A 262 3.44 9.48 -13.15
CA PHE A 262 3.10 8.06 -13.34
C PHE A 262 1.62 7.78 -13.04
N VAL A 263 1.10 8.21 -11.89
CA VAL A 263 -0.32 7.99 -11.52
C VAL A 263 -1.28 8.69 -12.48
N LEU A 264 -0.91 9.86 -13.03
CA LEU A 264 -1.73 10.56 -14.01
C LEU A 264 -1.65 9.95 -15.42
N GLY A 265 -0.45 9.55 -15.87
CA GLY A 265 -0.20 9.00 -17.20
C GLY A 265 -0.64 7.54 -17.39
N SER A 266 -0.55 6.74 -16.33
CA SER A 266 -0.83 5.28 -16.35
C SER A 266 -2.22 4.93 -15.79
N SER A 267 -3.03 5.92 -15.40
CA SER A 267 -4.39 5.67 -14.87
C SER A 267 -5.38 5.31 -15.99
N ILE A 268 -5.91 4.09 -15.94
CA ILE A 268 -6.87 3.54 -16.92
C ILE A 268 -8.28 4.13 -16.79
N SER A 269 -8.51 4.97 -15.78
CA SER A 269 -9.84 5.48 -15.41
C SER A 269 -9.87 7.00 -15.21
N GLY A 270 -8.87 7.72 -15.71
CA GLY A 270 -8.68 9.15 -15.47
C GLY A 270 -8.12 9.44 -14.07
N GLY A 271 -6.79 9.60 -13.99
CA GLY A 271 -6.13 10.06 -12.76
C GLY A 271 -6.54 11.49 -12.43
N LYS A 272 -6.64 11.81 -11.14
CA LYS A 272 -6.95 13.16 -10.65
C LYS A 272 -5.77 13.74 -9.89
N SER A 273 -5.62 15.06 -9.98
CA SER A 273 -4.66 15.84 -9.20
C SER A 273 -5.39 17.00 -8.53
N MET A 274 -5.10 17.26 -7.27
CA MET A 274 -5.68 18.35 -6.47
C MET A 274 -4.61 18.96 -5.56
N ALA A 275 -4.70 20.27 -5.29
CA ALA A 275 -3.83 20.91 -4.31
C ALA A 275 -4.09 20.31 -2.91
N ALA A 276 -3.03 19.95 -2.19
CA ALA A 276 -3.16 19.28 -0.90
C ALA A 276 -3.89 20.15 0.15
N MET A 277 -3.76 21.48 0.06
CA MET A 277 -4.39 22.45 0.96
C MET A 277 -5.92 22.44 0.92
N ASP A 278 -6.51 22.16 -0.24
CA ASP A 278 -7.96 22.16 -0.44
C ASP A 278 -8.58 20.78 -0.14
N LEU A 279 -7.76 19.73 -0.09
CA LEU A 279 -8.24 18.36 0.02
C LEU A 279 -8.67 18.02 1.46
N LYS A 280 -9.95 17.68 1.61
CA LYS A 280 -10.52 17.15 2.86
C LYS A 280 -10.38 15.63 2.97
N ALA A 281 -10.56 14.91 1.86
CA ALA A 281 -10.46 13.45 1.80
C ALA A 281 -10.18 12.99 0.36
N CYS A 282 -9.36 11.95 0.19
CA CYS A 282 -9.12 11.28 -1.09
C CYS A 282 -9.16 9.76 -0.93
N SER A 283 -9.72 9.07 -1.91
CA SER A 283 -9.64 7.62 -2.02
C SER A 283 -9.62 7.13 -3.47
N VAL A 284 -9.08 5.93 -3.65
CA VAL A 284 -9.18 5.13 -4.87
C VAL A 284 -9.83 3.79 -4.54
N ALA A 285 -10.96 3.51 -5.16
CA ALA A 285 -11.70 2.26 -5.01
C ALA A 285 -11.48 1.34 -6.22
N SER A 286 -11.48 0.02 -5.97
CA SER A 286 -11.66 -0.95 -7.03
C SER A 286 -13.01 -0.70 -7.72
N PRO A 287 -13.11 -0.76 -9.08
CA PRO A 287 -14.31 -0.32 -9.81
C PRO A 287 -15.62 -0.99 -9.39
N ASN A 288 -15.55 -2.24 -8.92
CA ASN A 288 -16.69 -3.06 -8.54
C ASN A 288 -16.31 -4.06 -7.43
N LEU A 289 -17.33 -4.55 -6.71
CA LEU A 289 -17.23 -5.75 -5.89
C LEU A 289 -17.41 -6.99 -6.78
N SER A 290 -16.36 -7.77 -7.02
CA SER A 290 -16.38 -8.95 -7.89
C SER A 290 -16.81 -10.22 -7.16
N ILE A 291 -18.11 -10.49 -7.10
CA ILE A 291 -18.65 -11.73 -6.50
C ILE A 291 -18.49 -12.96 -7.41
N TYR A 292 -18.40 -12.76 -8.73
CA TYR A 292 -18.41 -13.85 -9.72
C TYR A 292 -17.03 -14.49 -9.91
N LYS A 293 -15.98 -13.71 -9.62
CA LYS A 293 -14.57 -14.13 -9.61
C LYS A 293 -13.89 -13.35 -8.48
N PRO A 294 -14.12 -13.72 -7.22
CA PRO A 294 -13.41 -13.12 -6.11
C PRO A 294 -11.95 -13.62 -6.10
N VAL A 295 -11.03 -12.79 -5.63
CA VAL A 295 -9.64 -13.21 -5.45
C VAL A 295 -9.55 -13.93 -4.12
N THR A 296 -9.10 -15.18 -4.13
CA THR A 296 -8.93 -15.98 -2.90
C THR A 296 -7.52 -15.74 -2.35
N VAL A 297 -7.41 -15.51 -1.05
CA VAL A 297 -6.10 -15.30 -0.41
C VAL A 297 -5.30 -16.60 -0.46
N ALA A 298 -4.05 -16.53 -0.94
CA ALA A 298 -3.19 -17.70 -1.13
C ALA A 298 -2.25 -17.98 0.05
N THR A 299 -1.71 -19.20 0.10
CA THR A 299 -0.72 -19.64 1.11
C THR A 299 0.74 -19.42 0.69
N ALA A 300 1.02 -19.24 -0.61
CA ALA A 300 2.37 -19.16 -1.14
C ALA A 300 2.42 -18.31 -2.42
N SER A 301 3.47 -17.51 -2.57
CA SER A 301 3.69 -16.61 -3.73
C SER A 301 3.90 -17.32 -5.08
N LEU A 302 4.05 -18.64 -5.07
CA LEU A 302 4.16 -19.48 -6.28
C LEU A 302 2.79 -19.90 -6.85
N ASP A 303 1.69 -19.69 -6.12
CA ASP A 303 0.33 -20.04 -6.57
C ASP A 303 -0.36 -18.92 -7.39
N LEU A 304 0.34 -17.80 -7.65
CA LEU A 304 -0.18 -16.68 -8.44
C LEU A 304 -0.53 -17.12 -9.86
N ALA A 305 -1.81 -17.04 -10.23
CA ALA A 305 -2.27 -17.44 -11.55
C ALA A 305 -1.89 -16.37 -12.60
N PRO A 306 -1.56 -16.73 -13.85
CA PRO A 306 -1.16 -15.76 -14.88
C PRO A 306 -2.19 -14.65 -15.20
N ALA A 307 -3.43 -14.78 -14.74
CA ALA A 307 -4.48 -13.75 -14.88
C ALA A 307 -4.34 -12.59 -13.88
N GLU A 308 -3.60 -12.74 -12.79
CA GLU A 308 -3.51 -11.79 -11.67
C GLU A 308 -2.37 -10.79 -11.84
N ILE A 309 -1.45 -11.11 -12.76
CA ILE A 309 -0.41 -10.24 -13.33
C ILE A 309 -1.00 -8.93 -13.88
N GLY A 310 -2.22 -8.93 -14.41
CA GLY A 310 -2.87 -7.74 -15.00
C GLY A 310 -3.79 -6.94 -14.07
N ALA A 311 -3.85 -7.27 -12.77
CA ALA A 311 -4.78 -6.60 -11.85
C ALA A 311 -4.40 -5.11 -11.64
N PRO A 312 -5.31 -4.14 -11.86
CA PRO A 312 -5.03 -2.73 -11.67
C PRO A 312 -4.67 -2.37 -10.22
N ILE A 313 -3.88 -1.31 -10.07
CA ILE A 313 -3.36 -0.83 -8.79
C ILE A 313 -4.15 0.40 -8.36
N ASN A 314 -4.73 0.39 -7.15
CA ASN A 314 -5.21 1.60 -6.50
C ASN A 314 -3.98 2.40 -6.04
N ALA A 315 -3.73 3.60 -6.58
CA ALA A 315 -2.56 4.41 -6.23
C ALA A 315 -2.94 5.83 -5.80
N ILE A 316 -2.35 6.32 -4.71
CA ILE A 316 -2.45 7.71 -4.23
C ILE A 316 -1.05 8.20 -3.86
N ASN A 317 -0.65 9.37 -4.34
CA ASN A 317 0.56 10.06 -3.92
C ASN A 317 0.28 11.42 -3.28
N VAL A 318 1.11 11.79 -2.30
CA VAL A 318 1.12 13.06 -1.61
C VAL A 318 2.50 13.69 -1.75
N SER A 319 2.57 14.80 -2.47
CA SER A 319 3.79 15.59 -2.67
C SER A 319 3.77 16.88 -1.83
N GLY A 320 4.92 17.55 -1.71
CA GLY A 320 5.02 18.82 -0.96
C GLY A 320 4.84 18.63 0.54
N ILE A 321 5.37 17.52 1.06
CA ILE A 321 5.43 17.24 2.49
C ILE A 321 6.67 17.96 3.05
N SER A 322 6.50 18.75 4.11
CA SER A 322 7.62 19.38 4.80
C SER A 322 8.28 18.40 5.77
N ALA A 323 9.59 18.55 5.99
CA ALA A 323 10.33 17.76 6.99
C ALA A 323 9.60 17.76 8.35
N GLY A 324 9.55 16.60 9.00
CA GLY A 324 8.80 16.36 10.23
C GLY A 324 7.27 16.20 10.08
N SER A 325 6.67 16.46 8.91
CA SER A 325 5.20 16.37 8.73
C SER A 325 4.70 15.09 8.05
N SER A 326 5.59 14.25 7.51
CA SER A 326 5.21 12.99 6.83
C SER A 326 4.52 11.99 7.76
N THR A 327 4.86 11.95 9.05
CA THR A 327 4.20 11.09 10.06
C THR A 327 2.70 11.43 10.24
N GLN A 328 2.26 12.60 9.77
CA GLN A 328 0.86 13.02 9.75
C GLN A 328 0.09 12.51 8.51
N ILE A 329 0.79 11.89 7.56
CA ILE A 329 0.23 11.18 6.40
C ILE A 329 0.07 9.71 6.74
N ARG A 330 -1.14 9.19 6.51
CA ARG A 330 -1.47 7.78 6.67
C ARG A 330 -2.28 7.29 5.49
N PHE A 331 -2.09 6.04 5.12
CA PHE A 331 -2.97 5.35 4.18
C PHE A 331 -3.82 4.33 4.96
N GLN A 332 -5.09 4.23 4.57
CA GLN A 332 -5.99 3.19 5.05
C GLN A 332 -6.41 2.32 3.86
N LEU A 333 -6.31 1.01 4.02
CA LEU A 333 -6.73 0.03 3.03
C LEU A 333 -7.93 -0.72 3.60
N HIS A 334 -9.12 -0.37 3.12
CA HIS A 334 -10.36 -1.02 3.46
C HIS A 334 -10.65 -2.13 2.45
N VAL A 335 -10.92 -3.33 2.95
CA VAL A 335 -11.02 -4.54 2.13
C VAL A 335 -12.32 -5.23 2.46
N TYR A 336 -13.18 -5.32 1.45
CA TYR A 336 -14.47 -5.99 1.56
C TYR A 336 -14.29 -7.43 1.09
N ALA A 337 -14.51 -8.36 2.01
CA ALA A 337 -14.24 -9.78 1.80
C ALA A 337 -15.33 -10.67 2.40
N LEU A 338 -15.46 -11.87 1.86
CA LEU A 338 -16.05 -12.98 2.60
C LEU A 338 -14.93 -13.67 3.39
N VAL A 339 -15.04 -13.65 4.70
CA VAL A 339 -14.08 -14.27 5.63
C VAL A 339 -14.61 -15.65 6.03
N GLY A 340 -13.79 -16.68 5.90
CA GLY A 340 -14.11 -18.06 6.23
C GLY A 340 -14.24 -18.28 7.74
N ALA A 341 -14.89 -19.39 8.12
CA ALA A 341 -15.14 -19.70 9.52
C ALA A 341 -13.84 -19.91 10.33
N ARG A 342 -13.67 -19.11 11.41
CA ARG A 342 -12.54 -19.22 12.35
C ARG A 342 -12.94 -19.97 13.61
N GLN A 343 -12.00 -20.73 14.18
CA GLN A 343 -12.29 -21.72 15.22
C GLN A 343 -12.48 -21.19 16.65
N LYS A 344 -12.27 -19.88 16.96
CA LYS A 344 -12.09 -19.46 18.36
C LYS A 344 -13.06 -18.46 18.98
N THR A 345 -13.78 -17.60 18.24
CA THR A 345 -14.67 -16.63 18.91
C THR A 345 -16.11 -16.53 18.38
N VAL A 346 -16.46 -17.12 17.24
CA VAL A 346 -17.84 -17.09 16.72
C VAL A 346 -18.64 -18.28 17.28
N SER A 347 -19.20 -18.12 18.49
CA SER A 347 -19.95 -19.16 19.21
C SER A 347 -21.24 -19.63 18.52
N HIS A 348 -21.70 -18.93 17.48
CA HIS A 348 -22.81 -19.33 16.63
C HIS A 348 -22.48 -19.02 15.18
N TYR A 349 -22.45 -20.06 14.33
CA TYR A 349 -22.76 -19.86 12.91
C TYR A 349 -24.12 -19.18 12.83
N THR A 350 -24.14 -17.88 12.59
CA THR A 350 -25.37 -17.16 12.30
C THR A 350 -25.96 -17.79 11.04
N GLN A 351 -27.22 -18.23 11.13
CA GLN A 351 -27.93 -18.73 9.97
C GLN A 351 -27.84 -17.69 8.85
N PRO A 352 -27.62 -18.08 7.58
CA PRO A 352 -27.49 -17.12 6.51
C PRO A 352 -28.66 -16.16 6.47
N ASP A 353 -28.36 -14.85 6.35
CA ASP A 353 -29.40 -13.83 6.39
C ASP A 353 -30.24 -13.95 5.10
N PRO A 354 -31.54 -14.29 5.18
CA PRO A 354 -32.36 -14.49 3.99
C PRO A 354 -32.55 -13.21 3.17
N THR A 355 -32.21 -12.04 3.72
CA THR A 355 -32.25 -10.74 3.03
C THR A 355 -30.91 -10.34 2.40
N PHE A 356 -29.84 -11.10 2.65
CA PHE A 356 -28.50 -10.86 2.11
C PHE A 356 -28.17 -11.90 1.04
N THR A 357 -28.26 -11.49 -0.23
CA THR A 357 -27.71 -12.24 -1.35
C THR A 357 -26.39 -11.62 -1.79
N MET A 358 -25.48 -12.40 -2.38
CA MET A 358 -24.26 -11.90 -3.02
C MET A 358 -24.60 -10.88 -4.12
N SER A 359 -25.73 -11.06 -4.80
CA SER A 359 -26.25 -10.10 -5.78
C SER A 359 -26.63 -8.72 -5.19
N CYS A 360 -26.67 -8.55 -3.87
CA CYS A 360 -26.79 -7.25 -3.22
C CYS A 360 -25.49 -6.42 -3.33
N LEU A 361 -24.33 -7.07 -3.52
CA LEU A 361 -23.02 -6.42 -3.57
C LEU A 361 -22.65 -5.89 -4.97
N THR A 362 -23.23 -6.47 -6.03
CA THR A 362 -22.91 -6.13 -7.44
C THR A 362 -23.84 -5.10 -8.08
N ARG A 363 -24.75 -4.49 -7.32
CA ARG A 363 -25.76 -3.55 -7.89
C ARG A 363 -25.22 -2.16 -8.18
N GLN A 364 -24.03 -1.84 -7.67
CA GLN A 364 -23.46 -0.50 -7.72
C GLN A 364 -22.10 -0.56 -8.40
N PHE A 365 -21.84 0.42 -9.26
CA PHE A 365 -20.57 0.61 -9.96
C PHE A 365 -19.89 1.88 -9.48
N THR A 366 -18.56 1.92 -9.55
CA THR A 366 -17.83 3.15 -9.32
C THR A 366 -17.68 3.90 -10.64
N GLU A 367 -18.46 4.96 -10.86
CA GLU A 367 -18.38 5.78 -12.10
C GLU A 367 -16.98 6.35 -12.31
N HIS A 368 -16.35 6.80 -11.23
CA HIS A 368 -14.96 7.24 -11.18
C HIS A 368 -14.29 6.63 -9.96
N PRO A 369 -13.31 5.71 -10.11
CA PRO A 369 -12.69 5.04 -8.95
C PRO A 369 -11.95 6.01 -8.03
N VAL A 370 -11.62 7.22 -8.49
CA VAL A 370 -10.98 8.27 -7.69
C VAL A 370 -12.01 9.24 -7.11
N SER A 371 -12.16 9.27 -5.78
CA SER A 371 -12.89 10.31 -5.06
C SER A 371 -11.94 11.33 -4.43
N MET A 372 -12.29 12.61 -4.54
CA MET A 372 -11.57 13.73 -3.91
C MET A 372 -12.59 14.77 -3.45
N ILE A 373 -12.64 15.05 -2.14
CA ILE A 373 -13.52 16.05 -1.52
C ILE A 373 -12.70 17.28 -1.17
N HIS A 374 -13.24 18.45 -1.49
CA HIS A 374 -12.70 19.78 -1.17
C HIS A 374 -13.62 20.58 -0.24
#